data_AF-A0A532TTK8-F1
#
_entry.id   AF-A0A532TTK8-F1
#
_cell.length_a   1.000
_cell.length_b   1.000
_cell.length_c   1.000
_cell.angle_alpha   90.00
_cell.angle_beta   90.00
_cell.angle_gamma   90.00
#
_symmetry.space_group_name_H-M   'P 1'
#
loop_
_entity.id
_entity.type
_entity.pdbx_description
1 polymer ?
#
loop_
_entity_poly.entity_id
_entity_poly.type
_entity_poly.pdbx_seq_one_letter_code
_entity_poly.pdbx_strand_id
1 'polypeptide(L)'
;MNTFEQFLHDSIDLKLYSVNAEISAINPQFNSYKKWIKGYIGPATAELHDIKGPKLNAIKDENRNAIFPEFSVNLNGKTFFLAIKGCGAYEDMYQGNSLSPLHIRNACRDSTCLHLVDKLTTGTGFIMGESWMGESPYGCQGFINAFDELAFSKLAKLDSINGAHICPVIGVVQLPPKIEEMARKFFWFSTYKDHFYQEIRLMPSNIRLYFESSRLVANPSSFFSLFDLDTEKLIEKFEINFIKSGIALLSLFLRSAKKEGDNITGIIYQDVWLDKDCVVAPDGTIHFADLEGLIWKTVPQNKFAETQTNEWEKLVFEFLFALVKIDSYRHQLEGSKMSWNRQREELALLVQLAINRDSFAYSKNHNKDLLIVLEGTEVPSVEIPLLEMVN
;
A
#
# COMPACT_ATOMS: atom_id res chain seq x y z
N MET A 1 17.61 17.52 -3.76
CA MET A 1 17.23 16.20 -3.23
C MET A 1 17.02 16.38 -1.74
N ASN A 2 15.84 16.07 -1.21
CA ASN A 2 15.60 16.14 0.24
C ASN A 2 16.23 14.92 0.96
N THR A 3 16.29 14.92 2.29
CA THR A 3 16.91 13.84 3.08
C THR A 3 16.31 12.48 2.75
N PHE A 4 15.00 12.42 2.56
CA PHE A 4 14.30 11.18 2.22
C PHE A 4 14.66 10.65 0.82
N GLU A 5 14.70 11.50 -0.20
CA GLU A 5 15.12 11.13 -1.55
C GLU A 5 16.57 10.62 -1.55
N GLN A 6 17.47 11.30 -0.85
CA GLN A 6 18.86 10.85 -0.70
C GLN A 6 18.93 9.48 -0.02
N PHE A 7 18.14 9.30 1.04
CA PHE A 7 18.01 8.01 1.72
C PHE A 7 17.56 6.89 0.79
N LEU A 8 16.57 7.13 -0.09
CA LEU A 8 16.14 6.14 -1.07
C LEU A 8 17.29 5.77 -2.02
N HIS A 9 18.04 6.75 -2.52
CA HIS A 9 19.21 6.48 -3.35
C HIS A 9 20.29 5.67 -2.62
N ASP A 10 20.51 5.91 -1.33
CA ASP A 10 21.50 5.18 -0.54
C ASP A 10 21.01 3.77 -0.13
N SER A 11 19.71 3.49 -0.27
CA SER A 11 19.07 2.22 0.12
C SER A 11 18.94 1.21 -1.03
N ILE A 12 19.53 1.48 -2.20
CA ILE A 12 19.49 0.58 -3.35
C ILE A 12 20.13 -0.78 -2.98
N ASP A 13 19.32 -1.84 -3.05
CA ASP A 13 19.71 -3.21 -2.68
C ASP A 13 19.26 -4.26 -3.73
N LEU A 14 18.65 -3.81 -4.84
CA LEU A 14 18.12 -4.66 -5.90
C LEU A 14 18.52 -4.16 -7.29
N LYS A 15 18.66 -5.10 -8.22
CA LYS A 15 18.75 -4.82 -9.66
C LYS A 15 17.61 -5.51 -10.39
N LEU A 16 16.76 -4.71 -11.03
CA LEU A 16 15.70 -5.20 -11.90
C LEU A 16 16.11 -5.08 -13.37
N TYR A 17 15.55 -5.97 -14.19
CA TYR A 17 15.84 -6.07 -15.61
C TYR A 17 14.61 -5.69 -16.40
N SER A 18 14.72 -4.67 -17.24
CA SER A 18 13.60 -4.31 -18.12
C SER A 18 13.41 -5.36 -19.20
N VAL A 19 12.17 -5.76 -19.43
CA VAL A 19 11.78 -6.69 -20.50
C VAL A 19 10.74 -6.06 -21.41
N ASN A 20 10.68 -6.53 -22.66
CA ASN A 20 9.68 -6.07 -23.62
C ASN A 20 8.32 -6.71 -23.31
N ALA A 21 7.57 -6.09 -22.41
CA ALA A 21 6.23 -6.48 -22.00
C ALA A 21 5.17 -5.68 -22.77
N GLU A 22 4.00 -6.27 -22.96
CA GLU A 22 2.85 -5.60 -23.57
C GLU A 22 2.18 -4.68 -22.55
N ILE A 23 1.96 -3.42 -22.91
CA ILE A 23 1.16 -2.51 -22.07
C ILE A 23 -0.31 -2.85 -22.29
N SER A 24 -0.92 -3.54 -21.33
CA SER A 24 -2.31 -3.97 -21.41
C SER A 24 -3.28 -2.83 -21.11
N ALA A 25 -2.92 -1.93 -20.18
CA ALA A 25 -3.76 -0.79 -19.85
C ALA A 25 -2.96 0.37 -19.22
N ILE A 26 -3.48 1.58 -19.36
CA ILE A 26 -2.91 2.81 -18.80
C ILE A 26 -4.02 3.57 -18.07
N ASN A 27 -3.68 4.19 -16.94
CA ASN A 27 -4.55 5.17 -16.30
C ASN A 27 -4.46 6.50 -17.07
N PRO A 28 -5.55 6.98 -17.70
CA PRO A 28 -5.50 8.18 -18.55
C PRO A 28 -4.98 9.43 -17.86
N GLN A 29 -5.13 9.53 -16.53
CA GLN A 29 -4.60 10.63 -15.72
C GLN A 29 -3.07 10.71 -15.75
N PHE A 30 -2.39 9.61 -16.10
CA PHE A 30 -0.93 9.48 -16.07
C PHE A 30 -0.33 9.19 -17.46
N ASN A 31 -1.04 9.52 -18.55
CA ASN A 31 -0.58 9.30 -19.93
C ASN A 31 0.80 9.93 -20.22
N SER A 32 1.16 11.04 -19.57
CA SER A 32 2.49 11.66 -19.69
C SER A 32 3.63 10.75 -19.21
N TYR A 33 3.34 9.77 -18.36
CA TYR A 33 4.29 8.82 -17.78
C TYR A 33 4.30 7.45 -18.49
N LYS A 34 3.66 7.33 -19.66
CA LYS A 34 3.62 6.08 -20.45
C LYS A 34 5.00 5.45 -20.68
N LYS A 35 6.07 6.24 -20.74
CA LYS A 35 7.45 5.76 -20.91
C LYS A 35 7.99 4.98 -19.71
N TRP A 36 7.39 5.13 -18.53
CA TRP A 36 7.76 4.40 -17.30
C TRP A 36 7.09 3.03 -17.22
N ILE A 37 5.99 2.83 -17.96
CA ILE A 37 5.19 1.60 -18.00
C ILE A 37 5.91 0.58 -18.88
N LYS A 38 6.64 -0.34 -18.25
CA LYS A 38 7.39 -1.44 -18.87
C LYS A 38 7.33 -2.66 -17.95
N GLY A 39 7.74 -3.82 -18.47
CA GLY A 39 7.93 -5.02 -17.65
C GLY A 39 9.30 -5.00 -16.97
N TYR A 40 9.35 -5.45 -15.71
CA TYR A 40 10.58 -5.51 -14.91
C TYR A 40 10.66 -6.83 -14.16
N ILE A 41 11.72 -7.61 -14.37
CA ILE A 41 11.89 -8.89 -13.67
C ILE A 41 13.09 -8.85 -12.73
N GLY A 42 12.99 -9.63 -11.66
CA GLY A 42 14.04 -9.81 -10.69
C GLY A 42 15.23 -10.65 -11.18
N PRO A 43 16.34 -10.64 -10.42
CA PRO A 43 17.60 -11.22 -10.88
C PRO A 43 17.54 -12.73 -11.12
N ALA A 44 16.83 -13.50 -10.28
CA ALA A 44 16.73 -14.94 -10.48
C ALA A 44 15.94 -15.31 -11.75
N THR A 45 14.83 -14.63 -12.04
CA THR A 45 14.12 -14.80 -13.33
C THR A 45 14.99 -14.35 -14.50
N ALA A 46 15.73 -13.24 -14.38
CA ALA A 46 16.63 -12.79 -15.43
C ALA A 46 17.77 -13.80 -15.71
N GLU A 47 18.38 -14.38 -14.67
CA GLU A 47 19.41 -15.42 -14.80
C GLU A 47 18.88 -16.67 -15.50
N LEU A 48 17.69 -17.15 -15.10
CA LEU A 48 17.05 -18.32 -15.70
C LEU A 48 16.81 -18.16 -17.21
N HIS A 49 16.49 -16.94 -17.64
CA HIS A 49 16.20 -16.60 -19.04
C HIS A 49 17.41 -16.04 -19.81
N ASP A 50 18.60 -15.99 -19.20
CA ASP A 50 19.82 -15.37 -19.75
C ASP A 50 19.61 -13.90 -20.19
N ILE A 51 18.76 -13.16 -19.48
CA ILE A 51 18.45 -11.76 -19.80
C ILE A 51 19.59 -10.86 -19.31
N LYS A 52 20.26 -10.20 -20.25
CA LYS A 52 21.35 -9.23 -19.99
C LYS A 52 20.92 -7.76 -20.10
N GLY A 53 19.64 -7.51 -20.42
CA GLY A 53 19.07 -6.21 -20.78
C GLY A 53 19.26 -5.11 -19.72
N PRO A 54 18.71 -3.90 -19.96
CA PRO A 54 18.94 -2.74 -19.10
C PRO A 54 18.68 -3.08 -17.63
N LYS A 55 19.71 -2.88 -16.81
CA LYS A 55 19.66 -3.07 -15.37
C LYS A 55 19.35 -1.75 -14.72
N LEU A 56 18.32 -1.72 -13.89
CA LEU A 56 17.88 -0.54 -13.17
C LEU A 56 18.06 -0.80 -11.68
N ASN A 57 18.56 0.20 -10.98
CA ASN A 57 18.76 0.12 -9.54
C ASN A 57 17.44 0.38 -8.85
N ALA A 58 17.06 -0.53 -7.96
CA ALA A 58 15.82 -0.46 -7.22
C ALA A 58 16.07 -0.76 -5.74
N ILE A 59 15.07 -0.44 -4.94
CA ILE A 59 14.97 -0.81 -3.54
C ILE A 59 13.91 -1.91 -3.44
N LYS A 60 14.21 -2.99 -2.73
CA LYS A 60 13.18 -3.96 -2.33
C LYS A 60 12.14 -3.28 -1.46
N ASP A 61 10.88 -3.54 -1.76
CA ASP A 61 9.76 -3.23 -0.87
C ASP A 61 9.17 -4.55 -0.36
N GLU A 62 7.84 -4.64 -0.16
CA GLU A 62 7.10 -5.88 0.13
C GLU A 62 7.59 -7.06 -0.75
N ASN A 63 7.29 -8.30 -0.36
CA ASN A 63 7.89 -9.52 -0.92
C ASN A 63 8.03 -9.59 -2.47
N ARG A 64 7.16 -8.94 -3.24
CA ARG A 64 7.21 -8.92 -4.72
C ARG A 64 7.29 -7.51 -5.34
N ASN A 65 7.65 -6.51 -4.54
CA ASN A 65 7.56 -5.10 -4.91
C ASN A 65 8.95 -4.45 -4.97
N ALA A 66 9.09 -3.43 -5.81
CA ALA A 66 10.31 -2.65 -5.88
C ALA A 66 10.03 -1.19 -6.18
N ILE A 67 10.84 -0.29 -5.63
CA ILE A 67 10.78 1.15 -5.87
C ILE A 67 12.01 1.59 -6.66
N PHE A 68 11.81 2.46 -7.65
CA PHE A 68 12.87 3.10 -8.43
C PHE A 68 13.01 4.58 -8.02
N PRO A 69 14.03 4.93 -7.21
CA PRO A 69 14.23 6.31 -6.76
C PRO A 69 14.46 7.31 -7.89
N GLU A 70 15.01 6.85 -9.02
CA GLU A 70 15.31 7.68 -10.19
C GLU A 70 14.08 8.17 -10.97
N PHE A 71 12.92 7.53 -10.79
CA PHE A 71 11.68 7.91 -11.46
C PHE A 71 10.73 8.53 -10.44
N SER A 72 10.70 9.86 -10.39
CA SER A 72 9.83 10.59 -9.46
C SER A 72 8.96 11.64 -10.14
N VAL A 73 7.80 11.89 -9.55
CA VAL A 73 6.80 12.87 -9.99
C VAL A 73 6.23 13.60 -8.79
N ASN A 74 5.90 14.88 -8.96
CA ASN A 74 5.13 15.61 -7.97
C ASN A 74 3.62 15.51 -8.25
N LEU A 75 2.84 15.01 -7.30
CA LEU A 75 1.38 14.98 -7.34
C LEU A 75 0.84 15.70 -6.10
N ASN A 76 -0.02 16.70 -6.29
CA ASN A 76 -0.66 17.45 -5.21
C ASN A 76 0.34 17.95 -4.14
N GLY A 77 1.53 18.40 -4.56
CA GLY A 77 2.58 18.92 -3.68
C GLY A 77 3.46 17.87 -3.02
N LYS A 78 3.28 16.57 -3.33
CA LYS A 78 4.08 15.47 -2.77
C LYS A 78 4.88 14.76 -3.85
N THR A 79 6.09 14.32 -3.53
CA THR A 79 6.90 13.47 -4.43
C THR A 79 6.42 12.03 -4.32
N PHE A 80 6.20 11.39 -5.47
CA PHE A 80 5.96 9.97 -5.61
C PHE A 80 7.02 9.34 -6.51
N PHE A 81 7.36 8.09 -6.23
CA PHE A 81 8.35 7.30 -6.96
C PHE A 81 7.67 6.15 -7.71
N LEU A 82 8.21 5.78 -8.86
CA LEU A 82 7.76 4.59 -9.57
C LEU A 82 8.01 3.35 -8.72
N ALA A 83 6.99 2.53 -8.56
CA ALA A 83 7.09 1.23 -7.94
C ALA A 83 6.41 0.16 -8.79
N ILE A 84 6.93 -1.05 -8.74
CA ILE A 84 6.45 -2.21 -9.49
C ILE A 84 5.98 -3.25 -8.51
N LYS A 85 4.75 -3.71 -8.67
CA LYS A 85 4.22 -4.87 -7.97
C LYS A 85 4.25 -6.09 -8.89
N GLY A 86 4.84 -7.16 -8.40
CA GLY A 86 4.98 -8.42 -9.13
C GLY A 86 6.27 -8.56 -9.93
N CYS A 87 7.41 -8.11 -9.39
CA CYS A 87 8.72 -8.22 -10.03
C CYS A 87 9.53 -9.47 -9.63
N GLY A 88 8.88 -10.46 -9.03
CA GLY A 88 9.44 -11.70 -8.49
C GLY A 88 9.55 -11.68 -6.96
N ALA A 89 9.43 -12.86 -6.33
CA ALA A 89 9.42 -12.99 -4.88
C ALA A 89 10.83 -12.91 -4.25
N TYR A 90 10.95 -12.32 -3.07
CA TYR A 90 12.19 -12.23 -2.30
C TYR A 90 12.31 -13.28 -1.20
N GLU A 91 11.17 -13.70 -0.65
CA GLU A 91 11.05 -14.64 0.45
C GLU A 91 10.47 -15.97 -0.03
N ASP A 92 10.63 -17.00 0.80
CA ASP A 92 9.99 -18.29 0.63
C ASP A 92 8.61 -18.26 1.26
N MET A 93 7.63 -18.76 0.51
CA MET A 93 6.21 -18.76 0.86
C MET A 93 5.90 -19.42 2.21
N TYR A 94 6.63 -20.46 2.59
CA TYR A 94 6.30 -21.30 3.76
C TYR A 94 7.25 -21.09 4.92
N GLN A 95 8.48 -20.66 4.64
CA GLN A 95 9.52 -20.52 5.66
C GLN A 95 9.74 -19.07 6.09
N GLY A 96 9.23 -18.07 5.34
CA GLY A 96 9.43 -16.64 5.65
C GLY A 96 10.89 -16.18 5.60
N ASN A 97 11.80 -17.04 5.11
CA ASN A 97 13.21 -16.72 4.91
C ASN A 97 13.45 -16.33 3.45
N SER A 98 14.61 -15.77 3.12
CA SER A 98 14.94 -15.43 1.73
C SER A 98 14.79 -16.63 0.77
N LEU A 99 14.20 -16.37 -0.40
CA LEU A 99 14.04 -17.36 -1.45
C LEU A 99 15.41 -17.77 -2.00
N SER A 100 15.66 -19.08 -2.02
CA SER A 100 16.96 -19.65 -2.41
C SER A 100 16.85 -20.46 -3.71
N PRO A 101 17.96 -20.66 -4.45
CA PRO A 101 17.99 -21.58 -5.59
C PRO A 101 17.51 -22.99 -5.24
N LEU A 102 17.75 -23.46 -4.01
CA LEU A 102 17.27 -24.76 -3.55
C LEU A 102 15.73 -24.80 -3.45
N HIS A 103 15.11 -23.73 -2.96
CA HIS A 103 13.64 -23.62 -2.90
C HIS A 103 13.04 -23.63 -4.32
N ILE A 104 13.63 -22.88 -5.25
CA ILE A 104 13.23 -22.86 -6.67
C ILE A 104 13.37 -24.26 -7.29
N ARG A 105 14.48 -24.94 -7.00
CA ARG A 105 14.73 -26.30 -7.45
C ARG A 105 13.65 -27.27 -6.95
N ASN A 106 13.24 -27.14 -5.69
CA ASN A 106 12.18 -27.96 -5.10
C ASN A 106 10.79 -27.66 -5.70
N ALA A 107 10.58 -26.46 -6.25
CA ALA A 107 9.37 -26.09 -6.99
C ALA A 107 9.40 -26.54 -8.46
N CYS A 108 10.55 -26.92 -9.02
CA CYS A 108 10.66 -27.31 -10.42
C CYS A 108 9.91 -28.63 -10.70
N ARG A 109 9.05 -28.63 -11.72
CA ARG A 109 8.24 -29.78 -12.16
C ARG A 109 8.60 -30.26 -13.56
N ASP A 110 9.54 -29.60 -14.22
CA ASP A 110 10.08 -29.99 -15.51
C ASP A 110 11.58 -30.29 -15.40
N SER A 111 11.92 -31.58 -15.45
CA SER A 111 13.31 -32.06 -15.34
C SER A 111 14.26 -31.46 -16.37
N THR A 112 13.75 -31.02 -17.54
CA THR A 112 14.56 -30.40 -18.58
C THR A 112 15.13 -29.05 -18.15
N CYS A 113 14.52 -28.38 -17.16
CA CYS A 113 14.92 -27.06 -16.70
C CYS A 113 15.90 -27.10 -15.51
N LEU A 114 16.13 -28.27 -14.89
CA LEU A 114 16.97 -28.39 -13.69
C LEU A 114 18.40 -27.86 -13.91
N HIS A 115 18.98 -28.12 -15.08
CA HIS A 115 20.31 -27.63 -15.43
C HIS A 115 20.42 -26.09 -15.50
N LEU A 116 19.30 -25.39 -15.69
CA LEU A 116 19.22 -23.92 -15.62
C LEU A 116 19.14 -23.48 -14.15
N VAL A 117 18.31 -24.16 -13.35
CA VAL A 117 18.13 -23.87 -11.92
C VAL A 117 19.42 -24.08 -11.14
N ASP A 118 20.17 -25.14 -11.43
CA ASP A 118 21.43 -25.47 -10.77
C ASP A 118 22.54 -24.42 -11.06
N LYS A 119 22.32 -23.50 -12.03
CA LYS A 119 23.22 -22.38 -12.33
C LYS A 119 22.82 -21.06 -11.68
N LEU A 120 21.65 -21.00 -11.04
CA LEU A 120 21.18 -19.77 -10.39
C LEU A 120 22.09 -19.41 -9.23
N THR A 121 22.52 -18.15 -9.18
CA THR A 121 23.35 -17.63 -8.09
C THR A 121 22.52 -17.03 -6.96
N THR A 122 21.24 -16.75 -7.22
CA THR A 122 20.29 -16.19 -6.26
C THR A 122 18.88 -16.74 -6.51
N GLY A 123 18.03 -16.76 -5.48
CA GLY A 123 16.60 -16.99 -5.63
C GLY A 123 15.77 -15.70 -5.61
N THR A 124 16.39 -14.55 -5.30
CA THR A 124 15.69 -13.26 -5.21
C THR A 124 15.06 -12.86 -6.54
N GLY A 125 13.79 -12.47 -6.48
CA GLY A 125 13.06 -11.97 -7.63
C GLY A 125 12.72 -13.05 -8.65
N PHE A 126 12.47 -14.28 -8.18
CA PHE A 126 12.00 -15.38 -9.01
C PHE A 126 10.46 -15.34 -9.13
N ILE A 127 9.95 -15.59 -10.33
CA ILE A 127 8.52 -15.69 -10.62
C ILE A 127 8.18 -17.17 -10.83
N MET A 128 7.17 -17.65 -10.11
CA MET A 128 6.68 -19.03 -10.20
C MET A 128 5.24 -19.04 -10.66
N GLY A 129 4.83 -20.16 -11.25
CA GLY A 129 3.44 -20.40 -11.57
C GLY A 129 2.62 -20.87 -10.38
N GLU A 130 3.17 -20.98 -9.17
CA GLU A 130 2.38 -21.33 -7.98
C GLU A 130 1.22 -20.37 -7.81
N SER A 131 0.01 -20.91 -7.68
CA SER A 131 -1.21 -20.13 -7.46
C SER A 131 -1.33 -19.72 -6.00
N TRP A 132 -1.22 -18.42 -5.71
CA TRP A 132 -1.51 -17.86 -4.39
C TRP A 132 -3.02 -17.67 -4.26
N MET A 133 -3.67 -18.58 -3.52
CA MET A 133 -5.12 -18.59 -3.24
C MET A 133 -6.05 -18.54 -4.48
N GLY A 134 -5.51 -18.73 -5.68
CA GLY A 134 -6.25 -18.61 -6.95
C GLY A 134 -6.19 -17.22 -7.58
N GLU A 135 -5.59 -16.23 -6.91
CA GLU A 135 -5.69 -14.82 -7.28
C GLU A 135 -4.49 -14.36 -8.10
N SER A 136 -3.29 -14.82 -7.74
CA SER A 136 -2.05 -14.38 -8.37
C SER A 136 -1.00 -15.50 -8.48
N PRO A 137 -0.16 -15.47 -9.52
CA PRO A 137 1.07 -16.27 -9.57
C PRO A 137 2.09 -15.78 -8.54
N TYR A 138 2.83 -16.69 -7.91
CA TYR A 138 3.78 -16.32 -6.87
C TYR A 138 4.93 -15.43 -7.40
N GLY A 139 5.08 -14.25 -6.79
CA GLY A 139 6.04 -13.22 -7.21
C GLY A 139 5.53 -12.30 -8.32
N CYS A 140 4.28 -12.42 -8.78
CA CYS A 140 3.73 -11.61 -9.86
C CYS A 140 2.24 -11.27 -9.58
N GLN A 141 1.58 -10.45 -10.40
CA GLN A 141 0.12 -10.20 -10.28
C GLN A 141 -0.70 -11.07 -11.22
N GLY A 142 -1.91 -11.41 -10.79
CA GLY A 142 -2.95 -12.03 -11.62
C GLY A 142 -3.75 -11.02 -12.43
N PHE A 143 -4.57 -11.50 -13.37
CA PHE A 143 -5.40 -10.65 -14.23
C PHE A 143 -6.39 -9.81 -13.42
N ILE A 144 -7.18 -10.45 -12.55
CA ILE A 144 -8.24 -9.78 -11.80
C ILE A 144 -7.63 -8.69 -10.91
N ASN A 145 -6.65 -9.06 -10.06
CA ASN A 145 -5.97 -8.13 -9.16
C ASN A 145 -5.42 -6.92 -9.93
N ALA A 146 -4.58 -7.14 -10.96
CA ALA A 146 -3.96 -6.03 -11.68
C ALA A 146 -4.96 -5.05 -12.32
N PHE A 147 -6.08 -5.56 -12.87
CA PHE A 147 -7.07 -4.72 -13.53
C PHE A 147 -8.06 -4.05 -12.56
N ASP A 148 -8.42 -4.71 -11.46
CA ASP A 148 -9.25 -4.13 -10.40
C ASP A 148 -8.51 -2.99 -9.70
N GLU A 149 -7.23 -3.19 -9.38
CA GLU A 149 -6.36 -2.14 -8.84
C GLU A 149 -6.35 -0.89 -9.74
N LEU A 150 -6.14 -1.10 -11.04
CA LEU A 150 -6.17 -0.01 -12.02
C LEU A 150 -7.57 0.63 -12.11
N ALA A 151 -8.65 -0.14 -11.99
CA ALA A 151 -10.01 0.38 -12.02
C ALA A 151 -10.30 1.29 -10.82
N PHE A 152 -9.93 0.87 -9.60
CA PHE A 152 -10.05 1.71 -8.40
C PHE A 152 -9.16 2.95 -8.48
N SER A 153 -7.94 2.82 -8.98
CA SER A 153 -7.05 3.98 -9.18
C SER A 153 -7.63 5.02 -10.15
N LYS A 154 -8.42 4.61 -11.15
CA LYS A 154 -9.09 5.55 -12.07
C LYS A 154 -10.23 6.33 -11.41
N LEU A 155 -10.77 5.87 -10.29
CA LEU A 155 -11.79 6.61 -9.52
C LEU A 155 -11.19 7.76 -8.73
N ALA A 156 -9.91 7.66 -8.36
CA ALA A 156 -9.21 8.69 -7.63
C ALA A 156 -8.97 9.92 -8.51
N LYS A 157 -9.03 11.10 -7.90
CA LYS A 157 -8.53 12.33 -8.50
C LYS A 157 -7.04 12.41 -8.19
N LEU A 158 -6.22 11.95 -9.13
CA LEU A 158 -4.79 11.68 -8.96
C LEU A 158 -4.51 10.62 -7.89
N ASP A 159 -4.44 11.03 -6.62
CA ASP A 159 -3.98 10.23 -5.47
C ASP A 159 -5.02 10.06 -4.37
N SER A 160 -6.27 10.48 -4.57
CA SER A 160 -7.30 10.34 -3.54
C SER A 160 -8.71 10.12 -4.07
N ILE A 161 -9.47 9.32 -3.34
CA ILE A 161 -10.92 9.15 -3.47
C ILE A 161 -11.56 9.97 -2.34
N ASN A 162 -11.94 11.22 -2.63
CA ASN A 162 -12.58 12.12 -1.66
C ASN A 162 -11.83 12.25 -0.32
N GLY A 163 -10.49 12.34 -0.39
CA GLY A 163 -9.59 12.47 0.76
C GLY A 163 -9.03 11.14 1.28
N ALA A 164 -9.62 9.99 0.91
CA ALA A 164 -9.00 8.69 1.15
C ALA A 164 -7.85 8.51 0.15
N HIS A 165 -6.61 8.66 0.61
CA HIS A 165 -5.44 8.67 -0.25
C HIS A 165 -5.02 7.26 -0.65
N ILE A 166 -4.63 7.10 -1.92
CA ILE A 166 -4.18 5.82 -2.51
C ILE A 166 -2.81 5.99 -3.17
N CYS A 167 -2.07 4.90 -3.32
CA CYS A 167 -0.93 4.83 -4.24
C CYS A 167 -1.47 4.64 -5.66
N PRO A 168 -1.34 5.63 -6.57
CA PRO A 168 -1.95 5.53 -7.88
C PRO A 168 -1.33 4.45 -8.76
N VAL A 169 -2.16 3.64 -9.42
CA VAL A 169 -1.76 2.75 -10.49
C VAL A 169 -1.75 3.52 -11.79
N ILE A 170 -0.59 3.59 -12.43
CA ILE A 170 -0.40 4.31 -13.70
C ILE A 170 -0.55 3.41 -14.92
N GLY A 171 -0.34 2.10 -14.75
CA GLY A 171 -0.59 1.13 -15.81
C GLY A 171 -0.40 -0.32 -15.38
N VAL A 172 -0.80 -1.21 -16.28
CA VAL A 172 -0.70 -2.66 -16.14
C VAL A 172 0.02 -3.19 -17.37
N VAL A 173 0.98 -4.08 -17.15
CA VAL A 173 1.73 -4.74 -18.22
C VAL A 173 1.57 -6.25 -18.11
N GLN A 174 1.44 -6.92 -19.24
CA GLN A 174 1.49 -8.37 -19.30
C GLN A 174 2.92 -8.83 -19.48
N LEU A 175 3.36 -9.79 -18.67
CA LEU A 175 4.68 -10.37 -18.83
C LEU A 175 4.82 -11.12 -20.17
N PRO A 176 6.04 -11.14 -20.76
CA PRO A 176 6.27 -11.87 -22.00
C PRO A 176 5.86 -13.35 -21.89
N PRO A 177 5.20 -13.93 -22.91
CA PRO A 177 4.74 -15.33 -22.86
C PRO A 177 5.85 -16.33 -22.53
N LYS A 178 7.07 -16.10 -23.02
CA LYS A 178 8.24 -16.95 -22.70
C LYS A 178 8.55 -17.00 -21.21
N ILE A 179 8.34 -15.91 -20.48
CA ILE A 179 8.54 -15.84 -19.03
C ILE A 179 7.42 -16.61 -18.32
N GLU A 180 6.17 -16.41 -18.73
CA GLU A 180 5.02 -17.15 -18.18
C GLU A 180 5.16 -18.67 -18.38
N GLU A 181 5.47 -19.10 -19.60
CA GLU A 181 5.64 -20.51 -19.97
C GLU A 181 6.72 -21.19 -19.13
N MET A 182 7.83 -20.50 -18.87
CA MET A 182 8.89 -20.99 -18.00
C MET A 182 8.44 -21.02 -16.53
N ALA A 183 7.85 -19.93 -16.03
CA ALA A 183 7.40 -19.83 -14.64
C ALA A 183 6.38 -20.91 -14.28
N ARG A 184 5.47 -21.28 -15.19
CA ARG A 184 4.48 -22.37 -14.98
C ARG A 184 5.08 -23.75 -14.73
N LYS A 185 6.38 -23.94 -15.02
CA LYS A 185 7.12 -25.16 -14.68
C LYS A 185 7.56 -25.21 -13.22
N PHE A 186 7.36 -24.14 -12.46
CA PHE A 186 7.75 -24.00 -11.07
C PHE A 186 6.50 -23.78 -10.21
N PHE A 187 6.17 -24.77 -9.39
CA PHE A 187 5.06 -24.71 -8.43
C PHE A 187 5.22 -25.83 -7.40
N TRP A 188 4.75 -25.59 -6.18
CA TRP A 188 4.66 -26.59 -5.12
C TRP A 188 3.41 -27.44 -5.24
N PHE A 189 2.23 -26.80 -5.32
CA PHE A 189 0.94 -27.49 -5.23
C PHE A 189 0.09 -27.30 -6.48
N SER A 190 -0.11 -26.06 -6.93
CA SER A 190 -1.04 -25.77 -8.01
C SER A 190 -0.56 -24.62 -8.89
N THR A 191 -0.91 -24.68 -10.18
CA THR A 191 -0.51 -23.65 -11.14
C THR A 191 -1.61 -22.62 -11.37
N TYR A 192 -1.25 -21.34 -11.28
CA TYR A 192 -2.06 -20.23 -11.78
C TYR A 192 -2.27 -20.39 -13.29
N LYS A 193 -3.48 -20.08 -13.77
CA LYS A 193 -3.93 -20.46 -15.13
C LYS A 193 -3.91 -19.29 -16.11
N ASP A 194 -4.23 -18.09 -15.66
CA ASP A 194 -4.30 -16.92 -16.52
C ASP A 194 -2.93 -16.28 -16.75
N HIS A 195 -2.90 -15.24 -17.57
CA HIS A 195 -1.71 -14.45 -17.88
C HIS A 195 -1.15 -13.75 -16.65
N PHE A 196 0.17 -13.49 -16.68
CA PHE A 196 0.87 -12.90 -15.55
C PHE A 196 1.05 -11.42 -15.82
N TYR A 197 0.68 -10.60 -14.84
CA TYR A 197 0.69 -9.15 -14.97
C TYR A 197 1.63 -8.53 -13.95
N GLN A 198 2.05 -7.32 -14.26
CA GLN A 198 2.65 -6.43 -13.28
C GLN A 198 1.85 -5.16 -13.24
N GLU A 199 1.81 -4.59 -12.06
CA GLU A 199 1.13 -3.36 -11.81
C GLU A 199 2.18 -2.28 -11.52
N ILE A 200 2.04 -1.18 -12.26
CA ILE A 200 2.98 -0.07 -12.28
C ILE A 200 2.32 1.05 -11.51
N ARG A 201 2.89 1.41 -10.37
CA ARG A 201 2.29 2.34 -9.40
C ARG A 201 3.24 3.44 -8.99
N LEU A 202 2.67 4.40 -8.27
CA LEU A 202 3.37 5.52 -7.67
C LEU A 202 3.26 5.43 -6.14
N MET A 203 4.39 5.46 -5.45
CA MET A 203 4.46 5.38 -3.99
C MET A 203 5.18 6.60 -3.41
N PRO A 204 4.65 7.23 -2.33
CA PRO A 204 5.30 8.39 -1.71
C PRO A 204 6.45 8.00 -0.77
N SER A 205 6.51 6.75 -0.32
CA SER A 205 7.59 6.20 0.51
C SER A 205 7.51 4.65 0.54
N ASN A 206 8.44 4.02 1.26
CA ASN A 206 8.39 2.60 1.67
C ASN A 206 8.20 2.42 3.20
N ILE A 207 7.70 3.46 3.89
CA ILE A 207 7.45 3.41 5.34
C ILE A 207 6.06 2.84 5.58
N ARG A 208 5.98 1.61 6.11
CA ARG A 208 4.74 0.91 6.46
C ARG A 208 4.35 1.21 7.90
N LEU A 209 3.15 0.81 8.30
CA LEU A 209 2.70 1.00 9.69
C LEU A 209 3.39 0.01 10.63
N TYR A 210 3.26 -1.32 10.43
CA TYR A 210 3.83 -2.34 11.35
C TYR A 210 4.52 -3.56 10.72
N PHE A 211 4.21 -3.97 9.50
CA PHE A 211 4.80 -5.18 8.92
C PHE A 211 5.35 -4.95 7.51
N GLU A 212 6.07 -5.96 7.02
CA GLU A 212 6.55 -6.11 5.63
C GLU A 212 7.47 -4.99 5.10
N SER A 213 7.93 -4.09 5.97
CA SER A 213 9.01 -3.15 5.69
C SER A 213 10.07 -3.18 6.77
N SER A 214 11.31 -2.92 6.35
CA SER A 214 12.44 -2.70 7.25
C SER A 214 12.27 -1.43 8.11
N ARG A 215 11.31 -0.56 7.78
CA ARG A 215 11.03 0.69 8.48
C ARG A 215 9.54 0.88 8.70
N LEU A 216 9.20 1.09 9.97
CA LEU A 216 7.83 0.98 10.46
C LEU A 216 7.46 2.22 11.28
N VAL A 217 6.19 2.63 11.19
CA VAL A 217 5.66 3.65 12.09
C VAL A 217 5.79 3.25 13.57
N ALA A 218 5.72 1.95 13.87
CA ALA A 218 5.98 1.43 15.22
C ALA A 218 7.40 1.74 15.78
N ASN A 219 8.34 2.16 14.93
CA ASN A 219 9.63 2.71 15.36
C ASN A 219 9.80 4.17 14.88
N PRO A 220 9.15 5.15 15.54
CA PRO A 220 9.13 6.54 15.09
C PRO A 220 10.50 7.19 14.91
N SER A 221 11.46 6.85 15.78
CA SER A 221 12.84 7.35 15.68
C SER A 221 13.50 7.08 14.32
N SER A 222 13.13 5.95 13.69
CA SER A 222 13.73 5.51 12.44
C SER A 222 13.28 6.30 11.21
N PHE A 223 12.14 6.99 11.27
CA PHE A 223 11.58 7.73 10.14
C PHE A 223 11.46 9.25 10.38
N PHE A 224 11.35 9.71 11.64
CA PHE A 224 11.29 11.15 11.94
C PHE A 224 12.50 11.92 11.40
N SER A 225 13.69 11.36 11.59
CA SER A 225 14.93 11.92 11.05
C SER A 225 14.99 11.90 9.52
N LEU A 226 14.45 10.84 8.88
CA LEU A 226 14.42 10.71 7.43
C LEU A 226 13.47 11.70 6.76
N PHE A 227 12.38 12.03 7.45
CA PHE A 227 11.36 12.96 6.99
C PHE A 227 11.63 14.41 7.42
N ASP A 228 12.80 14.69 7.99
CA ASP A 228 13.20 16.02 8.47
C ASP A 228 12.17 16.63 9.45
N LEU A 229 11.61 15.80 10.35
CA LEU A 229 10.65 16.24 11.38
C LEU A 229 11.40 16.79 12.61
N ASP A 230 12.10 17.91 12.42
CA ASP A 230 13.03 18.50 13.39
C ASP A 230 12.43 19.58 14.29
N THR A 231 11.18 19.99 14.04
CA THR A 231 10.47 21.01 14.83
C THR A 231 9.09 20.53 15.25
N GLU A 232 8.62 21.02 16.41
CA GLU A 232 7.28 20.75 16.95
C GLU A 232 6.18 21.03 15.90
N LYS A 233 6.29 22.15 15.18
CA LYS A 233 5.33 22.52 14.13
C LYS A 233 5.28 21.52 12.97
N LEU A 234 6.43 20.94 12.59
CA LEU A 234 6.47 19.94 11.52
C LEU A 234 5.89 18.61 11.99
N ILE A 235 6.17 18.21 13.24
CA ILE A 235 5.61 17.01 13.85
C ILE A 235 4.08 17.14 14.01
N GLU A 236 3.58 18.25 14.55
CA GLU A 236 2.15 18.49 14.70
C GLU A 236 1.43 18.45 13.33
N LYS A 237 2.03 19.07 12.30
CA LYS A 237 1.48 19.01 10.94
C LYS A 237 1.46 17.58 10.40
N PHE A 238 2.51 16.80 10.66
CA PHE A 238 2.58 15.38 10.29
C PHE A 238 1.43 14.60 10.96
N GLU A 239 1.21 14.77 12.26
CA GLU A 239 0.12 14.12 12.99
C GLU A 239 -1.26 14.54 12.49
N ILE A 240 -1.47 15.83 12.22
CA ILE A 240 -2.72 16.32 11.62
C ILE A 240 -3.01 15.64 10.28
N ASN A 241 -2.00 15.52 9.41
CA ASN A 241 -2.14 14.84 8.13
C ASN A 241 -2.37 13.33 8.30
N PHE A 242 -1.68 12.70 9.25
CA PHE A 242 -1.85 11.29 9.60
C PHE A 242 -3.27 11.01 10.05
N ILE A 243 -3.80 11.81 10.99
CA ILE A 243 -5.16 11.68 11.49
C ILE A 243 -6.17 11.90 10.37
N LYS A 244 -6.03 12.99 9.61
CA LYS A 244 -6.96 13.35 8.56
C LYS A 244 -7.07 12.25 7.50
N SER A 245 -5.93 11.75 7.01
CA SER A 245 -5.90 10.69 6.01
C SER A 245 -6.35 9.34 6.57
N GLY A 246 -6.00 9.01 7.81
CA GLY A 246 -6.47 7.80 8.49
C GLY A 246 -7.99 7.77 8.66
N ILE A 247 -8.59 8.84 9.18
CA ILE A 247 -10.06 8.96 9.27
C ILE A 247 -10.69 8.89 7.88
N ALA A 248 -10.03 9.43 6.85
CA ALA A 248 -10.53 9.33 5.49
C ALA A 248 -10.55 7.89 4.96
N LEU A 249 -9.51 7.10 5.22
CA LEU A 249 -9.47 5.68 4.90
C LEU A 249 -10.53 4.88 5.68
N LEU A 250 -10.70 5.14 6.98
CA LEU A 250 -11.72 4.48 7.81
C LEU A 250 -13.16 4.80 7.36
N SER A 251 -13.36 5.92 6.67
CA SER A 251 -14.65 6.37 6.14
C SER A 251 -14.78 6.20 4.62
N LEU A 252 -13.97 5.33 3.99
CA LEU A 252 -13.97 5.12 2.54
C LEU A 252 -15.36 4.74 1.98
N PHE A 253 -16.14 3.93 2.71
CA PHE A 253 -17.47 3.52 2.29
C PHE A 253 -18.41 4.72 2.13
N LEU A 254 -18.49 5.60 3.13
CA LEU A 254 -19.18 6.88 3.05
C LEU A 254 -18.64 7.76 1.91
N ARG A 255 -17.31 7.90 1.84
CA ARG A 255 -16.65 8.81 0.88
C ARG A 255 -16.84 8.41 -0.56
N SER A 256 -17.08 7.14 -0.83
CA SER A 256 -17.35 6.61 -2.17
C SER A 256 -18.83 6.30 -2.41
N ALA A 257 -19.69 6.57 -1.43
CA ALA A 257 -21.09 6.21 -1.46
C ALA A 257 -21.84 6.94 -2.59
N LYS A 258 -22.71 6.18 -3.26
CA LYS A 258 -23.70 6.68 -4.21
C LYS A 258 -25.04 6.08 -3.85
N LYS A 259 -26.07 6.92 -3.78
CA LYS A 259 -27.44 6.46 -3.56
C LYS A 259 -28.10 6.08 -4.89
N GLU A 260 -28.72 4.92 -4.92
CA GLU A 260 -29.47 4.39 -6.06
C GLU A 260 -30.81 3.84 -5.55
N GLY A 261 -31.85 4.69 -5.56
CA GLY A 261 -33.14 4.36 -4.97
C GLY A 261 -33.03 4.15 -3.46
N ASP A 262 -33.45 2.98 -2.97
CA ASP A 262 -33.36 2.59 -1.55
C ASP A 262 -32.02 1.93 -1.18
N ASN A 263 -31.07 1.85 -2.12
CA ASN A 263 -29.76 1.27 -1.90
C ASN A 263 -28.66 2.33 -1.91
N ILE A 264 -27.55 1.99 -1.24
CA ILE A 264 -26.31 2.76 -1.25
C ILE A 264 -25.19 1.82 -1.69
N THR A 265 -24.42 2.26 -2.68
CA THR A 265 -23.25 1.54 -3.20
C THR A 265 -21.99 2.33 -2.90
N GLY A 266 -21.00 1.68 -2.32
CA GLY A 266 -19.70 2.29 -1.99
C GLY A 266 -18.59 1.26 -1.99
N ILE A 267 -17.37 1.71 -1.77
CA ILE A 267 -16.15 0.91 -1.72
C ILE A 267 -15.88 0.49 -0.28
N ILE A 268 -15.62 -0.80 -0.08
CA ILE A 268 -15.25 -1.38 1.22
C ILE A 268 -13.96 -2.19 1.11
N TYR A 269 -13.47 -2.68 2.26
CA TYR A 269 -12.29 -3.53 2.35
C TYR A 269 -12.68 -5.01 2.50
N GLN A 270 -12.11 -5.88 1.66
CA GLN A 270 -12.38 -7.32 1.70
C GLN A 270 -11.42 -8.04 2.67
N ASP A 271 -10.11 -8.00 2.42
CA ASP A 271 -9.07 -8.67 3.21
C ASP A 271 -7.84 -7.78 3.34
N VAL A 272 -7.98 -6.70 4.12
CA VAL A 272 -6.99 -5.61 4.21
C VAL A 272 -6.59 -5.37 5.65
N TRP A 273 -5.31 -5.10 5.84
CA TRP A 273 -4.72 -4.59 7.07
C TRP A 273 -3.94 -3.32 6.77
N LEU A 274 -4.31 -2.19 7.39
CA LEU A 274 -3.60 -0.91 7.20
C LEU A 274 -2.11 -1.05 7.53
N ASP A 275 -1.77 -1.99 8.42
CA ASP A 275 -0.42 -2.19 8.91
C ASP A 275 0.65 -2.48 7.84
N LYS A 276 0.28 -3.26 6.82
CA LYS A 276 1.11 -3.62 5.67
C LYS A 276 0.58 -3.01 4.38
N ASP A 277 -0.72 -2.76 4.26
CA ASP A 277 -1.33 -2.32 3.00
C ASP A 277 -1.29 -0.81 2.81
N CYS A 278 -0.79 -0.05 3.79
CA CYS A 278 -0.58 1.40 3.69
C CYS A 278 0.91 1.80 3.79
N VAL A 279 1.23 2.92 3.16
CA VAL A 279 2.50 3.64 3.35
C VAL A 279 2.28 5.07 3.81
N VAL A 280 3.25 5.62 4.55
CA VAL A 280 3.17 6.98 5.08
C VAL A 280 4.09 7.91 4.32
N ALA A 281 3.53 8.95 3.71
CA ALA A 281 4.30 9.98 3.03
C ALA A 281 5.12 10.83 4.04
N PRO A 282 6.19 11.51 3.59
CA PRO A 282 6.99 12.36 4.47
C PRO A 282 6.21 13.46 5.23
N ASP A 283 5.05 13.86 4.71
CA ASP A 283 4.18 14.86 5.35
C ASP A 283 3.15 14.26 6.32
N GLY A 284 3.18 12.95 6.57
CA GLY A 284 2.27 12.24 7.47
C GLY A 284 1.04 11.63 6.80
N THR A 285 0.81 11.91 5.52
CA THR A 285 -0.38 11.38 4.83
C THR A 285 -0.26 9.86 4.62
N ILE A 286 -1.22 9.10 5.13
CA ILE A 286 -1.37 7.65 4.91
C ILE A 286 -1.93 7.41 3.51
N HIS A 287 -1.27 6.59 2.71
CA HIS A 287 -1.72 6.19 1.37
C HIS A 287 -1.95 4.69 1.32
N PHE A 288 -3.14 4.28 0.91
CA PHE A 288 -3.49 2.88 0.71
C PHE A 288 -2.86 2.34 -0.58
N ALA A 289 -2.11 1.24 -0.47
CA ALA A 289 -1.31 0.68 -1.54
C ALA A 289 -1.93 -0.60 -2.14
N ASP A 290 -2.62 -1.42 -1.37
CA ASP A 290 -3.13 -2.72 -1.82
C ASP A 290 -4.53 -2.62 -2.46
N LEU A 291 -4.63 -2.01 -3.64
CA LEU A 291 -5.93 -1.68 -4.22
C LEU A 291 -6.76 -2.90 -4.62
N GLU A 292 -6.18 -4.11 -4.70
CA GLU A 292 -6.93 -5.34 -4.94
C GLU A 292 -7.82 -5.72 -3.75
N GLY A 293 -7.51 -5.22 -2.56
CA GLY A 293 -8.32 -5.40 -1.36
C GLY A 293 -9.59 -4.56 -1.33
N LEU A 294 -9.84 -3.72 -2.35
CA LEU A 294 -11.05 -2.91 -2.48
C LEU A 294 -12.13 -3.64 -3.26
N ILE A 295 -13.38 -3.54 -2.80
CA ILE A 295 -14.54 -4.04 -3.55
C ILE A 295 -15.71 -3.07 -3.48
N TRP A 296 -16.57 -3.11 -4.52
CA TRP A 296 -17.86 -2.45 -4.47
C TRP A 296 -18.85 -3.26 -3.63
N LYS A 297 -19.58 -2.59 -2.75
CA LYS A 297 -20.66 -3.18 -1.96
C LYS A 297 -21.89 -2.31 -2.03
N THR A 298 -23.02 -2.97 -2.31
CA THR A 298 -24.35 -2.36 -2.30
C THR A 298 -25.13 -2.85 -1.08
N VAL A 299 -25.69 -1.93 -0.32
CA VAL A 299 -26.52 -2.23 0.86
C VAL A 299 -27.81 -1.42 0.83
N PRO A 300 -28.91 -1.93 1.41
CA PRO A 300 -30.09 -1.12 1.68
C PRO A 300 -29.76 0.09 2.57
N GLN A 301 -30.45 1.22 2.39
CA GLN A 301 -30.18 2.47 3.12
C GLN A 301 -30.21 2.28 4.65
N ASN A 302 -31.11 1.44 5.16
CA ASN A 302 -31.20 1.13 6.60
C ASN A 302 -30.04 0.29 7.14
N LYS A 303 -29.19 -0.27 6.28
CA LYS A 303 -27.97 -1.03 6.62
C LYS A 303 -26.68 -0.23 6.43
N PHE A 304 -26.78 1.02 5.96
CA PHE A 304 -25.63 1.87 5.72
C PHE A 304 -24.80 2.12 6.99
N ALA A 305 -25.45 2.56 8.08
CA ALA A 305 -24.77 2.88 9.33
C ALA A 305 -24.03 1.66 9.90
N GLU A 306 -24.70 0.50 9.96
CA GLU A 306 -24.09 -0.76 10.38
C GLU A 306 -22.87 -1.13 9.51
N THR A 307 -22.99 -0.98 8.19
CA THR A 307 -21.89 -1.29 7.27
C THR A 307 -20.70 -0.35 7.47
N GLN A 308 -20.94 0.97 7.57
CA GLN A 308 -19.88 1.95 7.81
C GLN A 308 -19.19 1.74 9.16
N THR A 309 -19.94 1.42 10.22
CA THR A 309 -19.36 1.11 11.52
C THR A 309 -18.50 -0.16 11.45
N ASN A 310 -18.96 -1.21 10.79
CA ASN A 310 -18.18 -2.44 10.63
C ASN A 310 -16.87 -2.20 9.86
N GLU A 311 -16.89 -1.42 8.77
CA GLU A 311 -15.66 -1.07 8.04
C GLU A 311 -14.70 -0.22 8.87
N TRP A 312 -15.22 0.65 9.73
CA TRP A 312 -14.41 1.42 10.67
C TRP A 312 -13.74 0.52 11.71
N GLU A 313 -14.51 -0.36 12.35
CA GLU A 313 -14.04 -1.24 13.43
C GLU A 313 -12.96 -2.22 12.97
N LYS A 314 -13.01 -2.68 11.71
CA LYS A 314 -11.97 -3.55 11.13
C LYS A 314 -10.56 -2.94 11.21
N LEU A 315 -10.44 -1.63 11.02
CA LEU A 315 -9.16 -0.97 10.72
C LEU A 315 -8.75 0.07 11.78
N VAL A 316 -9.69 0.56 12.60
CA VAL A 316 -9.44 1.66 13.55
C VAL A 316 -8.35 1.34 14.58
N PHE A 317 -8.24 0.07 15.00
CA PHE A 317 -7.23 -0.34 15.97
C PHE A 317 -5.81 -0.07 15.45
N GLU A 318 -5.53 -0.48 14.22
CA GLU A 318 -4.21 -0.29 13.59
C GLU A 318 -3.90 1.18 13.38
N PHE A 319 -4.90 1.98 12.97
CA PHE A 319 -4.73 3.42 12.86
C PHE A 319 -4.42 4.08 14.23
N LEU A 320 -5.20 3.79 15.26
CA LEU A 320 -5.03 4.37 16.60
C LEU A 320 -3.73 3.95 17.24
N PHE A 321 -3.33 2.68 17.09
CA PHE A 321 -2.07 2.21 17.64
C PHE A 321 -0.88 2.97 17.02
N ALA A 322 -0.95 3.37 15.75
CA ALA A 322 0.14 4.03 15.03
C ALA A 322 0.21 5.47 15.48
N LEU A 323 -0.96 6.12 15.56
CA LEU A 323 -1.10 7.46 16.10
C LEU A 323 -0.52 7.55 17.50
N VAL A 324 -0.84 6.60 18.39
CA VAL A 324 -0.28 6.58 19.75
C VAL A 324 1.24 6.43 19.74
N LYS A 325 1.83 5.67 18.82
CA LYS A 325 3.29 5.56 18.69
C LYS A 325 3.92 6.88 18.26
N ILE A 326 3.34 7.55 17.26
CA ILE A 326 3.80 8.85 16.76
C ILE A 326 3.74 9.89 17.89
N ASP A 327 2.59 10.01 18.53
CA ASP A 327 2.34 10.99 19.60
C ASP A 327 3.21 10.73 20.84
N SER A 328 3.36 9.46 21.24
CA SER A 328 4.25 9.10 22.35
C SER A 328 5.71 9.49 22.06
N TYR A 329 6.15 9.38 20.79
CA TYR A 329 7.50 9.77 20.42
C TYR A 329 7.68 11.28 20.37
N ARG A 330 6.68 12.04 19.89
CA ARG A 330 6.66 13.51 20.00
C ARG A 330 6.87 13.95 21.44
N HIS A 331 6.12 13.39 22.39
CA HIS A 331 6.27 13.74 23.81
C HIS A 331 7.63 13.37 24.40
N GLN A 332 8.25 12.27 23.94
CA GLN A 332 9.62 11.93 24.32
C GLN A 332 10.62 13.00 23.86
N LEU A 333 10.47 13.53 22.63
CA LEU A 333 11.32 14.61 22.11
C LEU A 333 11.14 15.91 22.89
N GLU A 334 9.91 16.20 23.34
CA GLU A 334 9.58 17.37 24.17
C GLU A 334 10.06 17.23 25.62
N GLY A 335 10.53 16.03 26.03
CA GLY A 335 10.86 15.73 27.43
C GLY A 335 9.63 15.73 28.36
N SER A 336 8.43 15.61 27.78
CA SER A 336 7.16 15.61 28.51
C SER A 336 6.87 14.21 29.05
N LYS A 337 6.54 14.12 30.35
CA LYS A 337 5.97 12.91 30.95
C LYS A 337 4.50 13.14 31.21
N MET A 338 3.65 12.56 30.37
CA MET A 338 2.20 12.68 30.51
C MET A 338 1.59 11.40 31.05
N SER A 339 0.52 11.56 31.84
CA SER A 339 -0.36 10.44 32.14
C SER A 339 -1.13 10.05 30.88
N TRP A 340 -1.53 8.78 30.80
CA TRP A 340 -2.34 8.28 29.70
C TRP A 340 -3.63 9.10 29.48
N ASN A 341 -4.31 9.49 30.56
CA ASN A 341 -5.54 10.29 30.46
C ASN A 341 -5.30 11.65 29.79
N ARG A 342 -4.21 12.34 30.16
CA ARG A 342 -3.89 13.64 29.56
C ARG A 342 -3.48 13.49 28.10
N GLN A 343 -2.75 12.43 27.76
CA GLN A 343 -2.40 12.13 26.37
C GLN A 343 -3.66 11.91 25.51
N ARG A 344 -4.67 11.22 26.05
CA ARG A 344 -5.97 11.06 25.36
C ARG A 344 -6.71 12.38 25.17
N GLU A 345 -6.68 13.28 26.15
CA GLU A 345 -7.28 14.62 26.03
C GLU A 345 -6.61 15.43 24.92
N GLU A 346 -5.27 15.42 24.86
CA GLU A 346 -4.51 16.12 23.82
C GLU A 346 -4.74 15.51 22.43
N LEU A 347 -4.72 14.18 22.31
CA LEU A 347 -5.07 13.49 21.08
C LEU A 347 -6.50 13.82 20.62
N ALA A 348 -7.46 13.92 21.54
CA ALA A 348 -8.83 14.28 21.20
C ALA A 348 -8.91 15.70 20.61
N LEU A 349 -8.14 16.65 21.13
CA LEU A 349 -8.04 18.00 20.56
C LEU A 349 -7.38 17.97 19.17
N LEU A 350 -6.32 17.18 19.01
CA LEU A 350 -5.61 17.05 17.75
C LEU A 350 -6.51 16.46 16.65
N VAL A 351 -7.33 15.47 16.99
CA VAL A 351 -8.33 14.90 16.08
C VAL A 351 -9.37 15.94 15.68
N GLN A 352 -9.91 16.69 16.63
CA GLN A 352 -10.87 17.78 16.36
C GLN A 352 -10.25 18.82 15.39
N LEU A 353 -8.99 19.19 15.60
CA LEU A 353 -8.26 20.09 14.72
C LEU A 353 -8.04 19.51 13.32
N ALA A 354 -7.68 18.23 13.22
CA ALA A 354 -7.36 17.58 11.96
C ALA A 354 -8.57 17.47 11.01
N ILE A 355 -9.77 17.25 11.55
CA ILE A 355 -10.99 17.05 10.76
C ILE A 355 -11.90 18.28 10.69
N ASN A 356 -11.52 19.43 11.26
CA ASN A 356 -12.36 20.64 11.31
C ASN A 356 -12.85 21.17 9.95
N ARG A 357 -12.22 20.73 8.86
CA ARG A 357 -12.52 21.11 7.47
C ARG A 357 -12.71 19.89 6.57
N ASP A 358 -12.90 18.71 7.15
CA ASP A 358 -13.26 17.53 6.37
C ASP A 358 -14.72 17.65 5.90
N SER A 359 -14.99 17.28 4.65
CA SER A 359 -16.33 17.40 4.06
C SER A 359 -17.26 16.25 4.43
N PHE A 360 -16.73 15.20 5.06
CA PHE A 360 -17.45 13.96 5.38
C PHE A 360 -17.42 13.61 6.87
N ALA A 361 -16.57 14.27 7.65
CA ALA A 361 -16.38 13.95 9.06
C ALA A 361 -16.26 15.22 9.90
N TYR A 362 -16.88 15.22 11.07
CA TYR A 362 -16.62 16.19 12.13
C TYR A 362 -16.67 15.50 13.49
N SER A 363 -16.18 16.19 14.51
CA SER A 363 -16.10 15.68 15.88
C SER A 363 -17.23 16.22 16.75
N LYS A 364 -17.69 15.41 17.71
CA LYS A 364 -18.64 15.80 18.76
C LYS A 364 -18.19 15.20 20.08
N ASN A 365 -18.28 15.98 21.16
CA ASN A 365 -18.01 15.47 22.51
C ASN A 365 -19.32 14.99 23.16
N HIS A 366 -19.33 13.77 23.70
CA HIS A 366 -20.46 13.22 24.45
C HIS A 366 -19.97 12.57 25.75
N ASN A 367 -20.42 13.05 26.91
CA ASN A 367 -19.98 12.54 28.22
C ASN A 367 -18.44 12.47 28.39
N LYS A 368 -17.72 13.44 27.82
CA LYS A 368 -16.26 13.54 27.68
C LYS A 368 -15.64 12.71 26.55
N ASP A 369 -16.33 11.70 26.03
CA ASP A 369 -15.83 10.88 24.92
C ASP A 369 -15.81 11.69 23.61
N LEU A 370 -14.81 11.41 22.79
CA LEU A 370 -14.74 11.94 21.44
C LEU A 370 -15.46 10.99 20.47
N LEU A 371 -16.54 11.50 19.88
CA LEU A 371 -17.27 10.87 18.78
C LEU A 371 -16.84 11.50 17.45
N ILE A 372 -16.76 10.68 16.42
CA ILE A 372 -16.67 11.11 15.03
C ILE A 372 -18.06 10.94 14.41
N VAL A 373 -18.59 12.03 13.87
CA VAL A 373 -19.82 12.02 13.11
C VAL A 373 -19.45 12.02 11.63
N LEU A 374 -19.88 10.97 10.95
CA LEU A 374 -19.72 10.77 9.52
C LEU A 374 -21.01 11.20 8.82
N GLU A 375 -20.91 12.15 7.90
CA GLU A 375 -22.05 12.74 7.20
C GLU A 375 -21.73 12.91 5.72
N GLY A 376 -22.68 12.55 4.85
CA GLY A 376 -22.54 12.73 3.41
C GLY A 376 -23.87 13.06 2.76
N THR A 377 -23.82 13.46 1.50
CA THR A 377 -25.02 13.80 0.74
C THR A 377 -25.89 12.56 0.51
N GLU A 378 -27.18 12.66 0.88
CA GLU A 378 -28.22 11.64 0.64
C GLU A 378 -28.02 10.29 1.34
N VAL A 379 -27.06 10.17 2.26
CA VAL A 379 -26.81 8.96 3.06
C VAL A 379 -27.06 9.22 4.55
N PRO A 380 -27.48 8.21 5.33
CA PRO A 380 -27.66 8.38 6.78
C PRO A 380 -26.36 8.79 7.48
N SER A 381 -26.45 9.71 8.45
CA SER A 381 -25.32 10.04 9.33
C SER A 381 -24.98 8.87 10.25
N VAL A 382 -23.71 8.72 10.60
CA VAL A 382 -23.21 7.69 11.52
C VAL A 382 -22.39 8.36 12.62
N GLU A 383 -22.71 8.11 13.89
CA GLU A 383 -21.89 8.53 15.03
C GLU A 383 -21.05 7.33 15.50
N ILE A 384 -19.73 7.49 15.55
CA ILE A 384 -18.78 6.42 15.92
C ILE A 384 -17.89 6.91 17.07
N PRO A 385 -17.84 6.21 18.22
CA PRO A 385 -16.86 6.49 19.26
C PRO A 385 -15.43 6.27 18.75
N LEU A 386 -14.56 7.27 18.93
CA LEU A 386 -13.13 7.15 18.60
C LEU A 386 -12.27 7.03 19.83
N LEU A 387 -12.48 7.91 20.82
CA LEU A 387 -11.73 7.92 22.08
C LEU A 387 -12.69 8.00 23.26
N GLU A 388 -12.78 6.90 24.01
CA GLU A 388 -13.45 6.87 25.32
C GLU A 388 -12.54 7.47 26.39
N MET A 389 -13.05 8.39 27.21
CA MET A 389 -12.27 9.02 28.27
C MET A 389 -12.34 8.21 29.55
N VAL A 390 -11.17 7.90 30.12
CA VAL A 390 -11.07 7.16 31.38
C VAL A 390 -11.26 8.14 32.54
N ASN A 391 -12.19 7.83 33.45
CA ASN A 391 -12.46 8.62 34.65
C ASN A 391 -11.35 8.54 35.70
#